data_AF-A0A8S9UAE3-F1
#
_entry.id   AF-A0A8S9UAE3-F1
#
_cell.length_a   1.000
_cell.length_b   1.000
_cell.length_c   1.000
_cell.angle_alpha   90.00
_cell.angle_beta   90.00
_cell.angle_gamma   90.00
#
_symmetry.space_group_name_H-M   'P 1'
#
loop_
_entity.id
_entity.type
_entity.pdbx_description
1 polymer ?
#
loop_
_entity_poly.entity_id
_entity_poly.type
_entity_poly.pdbx_seq_one_letter_code
_entity_poly.pdbx_strand_id
1 'polypeptide(L)'
;ISHLKTPRGRKQKPDGGGRKQRQHKHTMSSDSPSLANTLNTFFPGREGTMLDTKRKSIYLCVKKKGKLVAIGIESWDPAWARTSLSADAEHDLVRWVSSYREEGAPVSSTMLRL
;
A
#
# COMPACT_ATOMS: atom_id res chain seq x y z
N ILE A 1 -4.41 -67.58 -25.17
CA ILE A 1 -3.81 -67.15 -23.88
C ILE A 1 -3.75 -65.64 -23.90
N SER A 2 -4.69 -65.01 -23.21
CA SER A 2 -4.99 -63.57 -23.22
C SER A 2 -4.20 -62.85 -22.12
N HIS A 3 -3.44 -61.82 -22.50
CA HIS A 3 -2.75 -60.93 -21.55
C HIS A 3 -3.65 -59.73 -21.21
N LEU A 4 -4.31 -59.78 -20.05
CA LEU A 4 -4.96 -58.63 -19.42
C LEU A 4 -4.16 -58.23 -18.18
N LYS A 5 -3.47 -57.09 -18.26
CA LYS A 5 -2.67 -56.51 -17.17
C LYS A 5 -3.53 -55.44 -16.49
N THR A 6 -4.11 -55.75 -15.34
CA THR A 6 -4.86 -54.80 -14.50
C THR A 6 -3.92 -53.82 -13.77
N PRO A 7 -4.30 -52.55 -13.57
CA PRO A 7 -3.48 -51.60 -12.83
C PRO A 7 -3.57 -51.86 -11.32
N ARG A 8 -2.41 -51.98 -10.67
CA ARG A 8 -2.30 -52.07 -9.20
C ARG A 8 -2.68 -50.73 -8.57
N GLY A 9 -3.89 -50.64 -8.03
CA GLY A 9 -4.31 -49.56 -7.14
C GLY A 9 -3.47 -49.54 -5.85
N ARG A 10 -2.94 -48.37 -5.47
CA ARG A 10 -2.30 -48.14 -4.18
C ARG A 10 -3.35 -48.20 -3.07
N LYS A 11 -3.09 -48.98 -2.01
CA LYS A 11 -3.90 -48.96 -0.79
C LYS A 11 -3.66 -47.65 -0.02
N GLN A 12 -4.73 -46.94 0.30
CA GLN A 12 -4.68 -45.83 1.26
C GLN A 12 -4.55 -46.39 2.68
N LYS A 13 -3.61 -45.85 3.46
CA LYS A 13 -3.56 -46.09 4.91
C LYS A 13 -4.60 -45.19 5.58
N PRO A 14 -5.32 -45.67 6.62
CA PRO A 14 -6.11 -44.81 7.47
C PRO A 14 -5.15 -44.19 8.50
N ASP A 15 -4.54 -43.06 8.17
CA ASP A 15 -3.75 -42.30 9.14
C ASP A 15 -4.67 -41.30 9.84
N GLY A 16 -5.23 -41.76 10.95
CA GLY A 16 -5.83 -40.87 11.93
C GLY A 16 -4.74 -39.99 12.56
N GLY A 17 -5.09 -38.74 12.85
CA GLY A 17 -4.38 -37.97 13.86
C GLY A 17 -3.66 -36.74 13.35
N GLY A 18 -4.40 -35.63 13.31
CA GLY A 18 -3.96 -34.34 13.82
C GLY A 18 -2.77 -33.69 13.11
N ARG A 19 -3.07 -32.70 12.25
CA ARG A 19 -2.11 -31.62 11.96
C ARG A 19 -1.66 -31.01 13.29
N LYS A 20 -0.45 -31.34 13.75
CA LYS A 20 0.21 -30.58 14.82
C LYS A 20 0.36 -29.14 14.32
N GLN A 21 -0.25 -28.22 15.03
CA GLN A 21 -0.11 -26.79 14.82
C GLN A 21 1.39 -26.47 14.93
N ARG A 22 2.00 -26.00 13.84
CA ARG A 22 3.38 -25.50 13.87
C ARG A 22 3.40 -24.27 14.77
N GLN A 23 3.84 -24.45 16.02
CA GLN A 23 4.20 -23.31 16.85
C GLN A 23 5.49 -22.72 16.28
N HIS A 24 5.34 -21.66 15.49
CA HIS A 24 6.46 -20.81 15.14
C HIS A 24 6.96 -20.15 16.44
N LYS A 25 8.08 -20.65 16.97
CA LYS A 25 8.85 -19.93 17.99
C LYS A 25 9.31 -18.61 17.36
N HIS A 26 8.61 -17.52 17.68
CA HIS A 26 9.14 -16.18 17.48
C HIS A 26 10.26 -15.97 18.49
N THR A 27 11.50 -16.20 18.07
CA THR A 27 12.66 -15.61 18.74
C THR A 27 12.58 -14.11 18.49
N MET A 28 12.04 -13.36 19.45
CA MET A 28 12.14 -11.91 19.52
C MET A 28 13.61 -11.58 19.77
N SER A 29 14.39 -11.41 18.70
CA SER A 29 15.67 -10.72 18.77
C SER A 29 15.36 -9.26 19.10
N SER A 30 15.48 -8.92 20.38
CA SER A 30 14.97 -7.68 20.98
C SER A 30 16.06 -6.63 21.18
N ASP A 31 17.16 -6.71 20.43
CA ASP A 31 18.33 -5.84 20.64
C ASP A 31 18.58 -4.88 19.46
N SER A 32 17.59 -4.67 18.61
CA SER A 32 17.59 -3.49 17.75
C SER A 32 16.95 -2.34 18.54
N PRO A 33 17.60 -1.16 18.66
CA PRO A 33 16.95 0.01 19.21
C PRO A 33 15.64 0.21 18.46
N SER A 34 14.53 0.09 19.19
CA SER A 34 13.20 0.34 18.63
C SER A 34 13.26 1.68 17.90
N LEU A 35 12.67 1.76 16.70
CA LEU A 35 12.57 3.01 15.94
C LEU A 35 12.03 4.14 16.84
N ALA A 36 11.16 3.82 17.80
CA ALA A 36 10.66 4.75 18.78
C ALA A 36 11.77 5.34 19.68
N ASN A 37 12.74 4.53 20.11
CA ASN A 37 13.88 4.99 20.90
C ASN A 37 14.78 5.91 20.07
N THR A 38 15.10 5.54 18.83
CA THR A 38 15.91 6.38 17.94
C THR A 38 15.23 7.73 17.70
N LEU A 39 13.92 7.73 17.42
CA LEU A 39 13.16 8.95 17.21
C LEU A 39 13.11 9.83 18.46
N ASN A 40 12.97 9.24 19.66
CA ASN A 40 12.97 9.99 20.91
C ASN A 40 14.34 10.60 21.23
N THR A 41 15.44 9.91 20.89
CA THR A 41 16.81 10.42 21.07
C THR A 41 17.09 11.64 20.18
N PHE A 42 16.65 11.64 18.92
CA PHE A 42 16.91 12.74 17.99
C PHE A 42 15.85 13.85 18.03
N PHE A 43 14.64 13.55 18.49
CA PHE A 43 13.51 14.50 18.53
C PHE A 43 12.70 14.36 19.84
N PRO A 44 13.30 14.69 21.01
CA PRO A 44 12.62 14.57 22.29
C PRO A 44 11.36 15.45 22.33
N GLY A 45 10.25 14.90 22.83
CA GLY A 45 8.97 15.61 22.95
C GLY A 45 8.10 15.63 21.69
N ARG A 46 8.49 14.95 20.60
CA ARG A 46 7.59 14.69 19.46
C ARG A 46 6.90 13.35 19.63
N GLU A 47 5.82 13.31 20.41
CA GLU A 47 4.79 12.29 20.19
C GLU A 47 4.37 12.38 18.72
N GLY A 48 4.38 11.25 18.02
CA GLY A 48 4.29 11.14 16.56
C GLY A 48 3.32 12.18 15.99
N THR A 49 3.90 13.23 15.39
CA THR A 49 3.15 14.41 15.01
C THR A 49 1.95 14.02 14.13
N MET A 50 0.89 14.83 14.11
CA MET A 50 -0.24 14.64 13.19
C MET A 50 0.23 14.37 11.74
N LEU A 51 1.39 14.93 11.36
CA LEU A 51 2.07 14.69 10.08
C LEU A 51 2.59 13.25 9.93
N ASP A 52 3.18 12.65 10.96
CA ASP A 52 3.61 11.24 10.91
C ASP A 52 2.43 10.28 10.82
N THR A 53 1.33 10.60 11.50
CA THR A 53 0.09 9.82 11.38
C THR A 53 -0.47 9.92 9.95
N LYS A 54 -0.49 11.12 9.36
CA LYS A 54 -0.88 11.33 7.96
C LYS A 54 0.06 10.62 6.97
N ARG A 55 1.38 10.68 7.18
CA ARG A 55 2.36 9.97 6.35
C ARG A 55 2.13 8.46 6.43
N LYS A 56 1.98 7.92 7.64
CA LYS A 56 1.68 6.49 7.85
C LYS A 56 0.37 6.09 7.19
N SER A 57 -0.70 6.90 7.27
CA SER A 57 -1.97 6.59 6.61
C SER A 57 -1.86 6.61 5.09
N ILE A 58 -1.09 7.54 4.50
CA ILE A 58 -0.80 7.57 3.06
C ILE A 58 -0.05 6.30 2.64
N TYR A 59 1.03 5.94 3.35
CA TYR A 59 1.77 4.70 3.06
C TYR A 59 0.89 3.45 3.20
N LEU A 60 0.02 3.41 4.21
CA LEU A 60 -0.93 2.31 4.39
C LEU A 60 -1.92 2.22 3.22
N CYS A 61 -2.38 3.37 2.73
CA CYS A 61 -3.28 3.47 1.58
C CYS A 61 -2.62 2.96 0.30
N VAL A 62 -1.40 3.41 -0.01
CA VAL A 62 -0.62 2.96 -1.17
C VAL A 62 -0.38 1.45 -1.10
N LYS A 63 0.02 0.94 0.06
CA LYS A 63 0.27 -0.50 0.27
C LYS A 63 -0.99 -1.35 0.11
N LYS A 64 -2.17 -0.83 0.49
CA LYS A 64 -3.44 -1.54 0.38
C LYS A 64 -4.12 -1.40 -0.98
N LYS A 65 -3.67 -0.47 -1.85
CA LYS A 65 -4.25 -0.23 -3.19
C LYS A 65 -4.40 -1.53 -4.01
N GLY A 66 -3.37 -2.38 -4.05
CA GLY A 66 -3.45 -3.66 -4.77
C GLY A 66 -4.49 -4.63 -4.23
N LYS A 67 -4.76 -4.62 -2.93
CA LYS A 67 -5.81 -5.46 -2.32
C LYS A 67 -7.21 -4.93 -2.62
N LEU A 68 -7.36 -3.63 -2.79
CA LEU A 68 -8.63 -2.98 -3.08
C LEU A 68 -9.04 -3.17 -4.54
N VAL A 69 -8.08 -3.09 -5.46
CA VAL A 69 -8.26 -3.47 -6.86
C VAL A 69 -8.66 -4.95 -6.97
N ALA A 70 -8.02 -5.84 -6.20
CA ALA A 70 -8.37 -7.26 -6.19
C ALA A 70 -9.77 -7.58 -5.65
N ILE A 71 -10.38 -6.67 -4.88
CA ILE A 71 -11.77 -6.79 -4.37
C ILE A 71 -12.77 -6.16 -5.36
N GLY A 72 -12.32 -5.70 -6.53
CA GLY A 72 -13.18 -5.11 -7.56
C GLY A 72 -13.59 -3.66 -7.27
N ILE A 73 -12.88 -2.98 -6.36
CA ILE A 73 -12.99 -1.53 -6.21
C ILE A 73 -12.08 -0.91 -7.28
N GLU A 74 -12.55 -0.94 -8.54
CA GLU A 74 -11.83 -0.37 -9.69
C GLU A 74 -11.75 1.16 -9.60
N SER A 75 -12.70 1.79 -8.91
CA SER A 75 -12.70 3.23 -8.64
C SER A 75 -12.31 3.49 -7.17
N TRP A 76 -11.05 3.22 -6.84
CA TRP A 76 -10.44 3.90 -5.69
C TRP A 76 -9.87 5.21 -6.21
N ASP A 77 -10.73 6.20 -6.42
CA ASP A 77 -10.29 7.59 -6.47
C ASP A 77 -10.15 8.05 -5.03
N PRO A 78 -8.92 8.29 -4.53
CA PRO A 78 -8.78 8.92 -3.25
C PRO A 78 -9.54 10.24 -3.26
N ALA A 79 -10.26 10.58 -2.19
CA ALA A 79 -10.98 11.86 -2.11
C ALA A 79 -10.07 13.10 -2.28
N TRP A 80 -8.74 12.93 -2.16
CA TRP A 80 -7.74 13.95 -2.46
C TRP A 80 -7.32 14.04 -3.94
N ALA A 81 -7.69 13.06 -4.76
CA ALA A 81 -7.44 13.02 -6.21
C ALA A 81 -8.62 13.56 -7.03
N ARG A 82 -9.79 13.76 -6.40
CA ARG A 82 -10.85 14.59 -6.98
C ARG A 82 -10.42 16.05 -6.90
N THR A 83 -9.75 16.52 -7.93
CA THR A 83 -9.86 17.92 -8.29
C THR A 83 -11.35 18.22 -8.51
N SER A 84 -11.82 19.36 -8.05
CA SER A 84 -13.21 19.78 -8.26
C SER A 84 -13.48 20.21 -9.71
N LEU A 85 -12.52 20.01 -10.61
CA LEU A 85 -12.49 20.53 -11.97
C LEU A 85 -12.85 19.43 -12.97
N SER A 86 -13.50 19.83 -14.07
CA SER A 86 -13.65 18.94 -15.22
C SER A 86 -12.29 18.67 -15.87
N ALA A 87 -12.16 17.55 -16.57
CA ALA A 87 -10.93 17.20 -17.30
C ALA A 87 -10.50 18.31 -18.28
N ASP A 88 -11.46 18.95 -18.95
CA ASP A 88 -11.19 20.07 -19.85
C ASP A 88 -10.62 21.28 -19.11
N ALA A 89 -11.19 21.60 -17.94
CA ALA A 89 -10.72 22.71 -17.11
C ALA A 89 -9.32 22.44 -16.53
N GLU A 90 -9.01 21.20 -16.17
CA GLU A 90 -7.64 20.82 -15.78
C GLU A 90 -6.65 20.99 -16.93
N HIS A 91 -7.02 20.54 -18.12
CA HIS A 91 -6.18 20.65 -19.30
C HIS A 91 -5.88 22.12 -19.66
N ASP A 92 -6.89 22.99 -19.59
CA ASP A 92 -6.70 24.41 -19.81
C ASP A 92 -5.83 25.07 -18.74
N LEU A 93 -5.97 24.66 -17.47
CA LEU A 93 -5.08 25.09 -16.38
C LEU A 93 -3.63 24.67 -16.63
N VAL A 94 -3.39 23.44 -17.04
CA VAL A 94 -2.04 22.94 -17.37
C VAL A 94 -1.44 23.73 -18.53
N ARG A 95 -2.23 24.00 -19.58
CA ARG A 95 -1.80 24.82 -20.72
C ARG A 95 -1.40 26.24 -20.27
N TRP A 96 -2.23 26.87 -19.44
CA TRP A 96 -1.98 28.21 -18.90
C TRP A 96 -0.74 28.26 -18.00
N VAL A 97 -0.57 27.28 -17.10
CA VAL A 97 0.64 27.20 -16.26
C VAL A 97 1.89 27.01 -17.12
N SER A 98 1.80 26.23 -18.19
CA SER A 98 2.91 25.96 -19.09
C SER A 98 3.34 27.24 -19.83
N SER A 99 2.40 28.03 -20.36
CA SER A 99 2.75 29.28 -21.06
C SER A 99 3.47 30.28 -20.13
N TYR A 100 3.03 30.40 -18.88
CA TYR A 100 3.72 31.25 -17.89
C TYR A 100 5.16 30.80 -17.61
N ARG A 101 5.41 29.48 -17.61
CA ARG A 101 6.76 28.92 -17.40
C ARG A 101 7.68 29.19 -18.58
N GLU A 102 7.16 29.14 -19.80
CA GLU A 102 7.93 29.51 -21.01
C GLU A 102 8.34 30.98 -20.98
N GLU A 103 7.53 31.85 -20.37
CA GLU A 103 7.84 33.27 -20.14
C GLU A 103 8.79 33.50 -18.95
N GLY A 104 9.23 32.44 -18.25
CA GLY A 104 10.11 32.50 -17.09
C GLY A 104 9.43 33.00 -15.81
N ALA A 105 8.10 33.13 -15.81
CA ALA A 105 7.34 33.62 -14.67
C ALA A 105 6.90 32.45 -13.77
N PRO A 106 7.22 32.47 -12.46
CA PRO A 106 6.76 31.43 -11.55
C PRO A 106 5.25 31.58 -11.26
N VAL A 107 4.49 30.49 -11.42
CA VAL A 107 3.08 30.45 -11.01
C VAL A 107 3.00 30.20 -9.50
N SER A 108 2.42 31.15 -8.78
CA SER A 108 2.23 31.06 -7.32
C SER A 108 0.91 30.37 -6.95
N SER A 109 0.86 29.80 -5.75
CA SER A 109 -0.37 29.16 -5.23
C SER A 109 -1.53 30.14 -5.06
N THR A 110 -1.25 31.44 -4.88
CA THR A 110 -2.26 32.51 -4.84
C THR A 110 -2.94 32.74 -6.19
N MET A 111 -2.24 32.50 -7.30
CA MET A 111 -2.80 32.62 -8.65
C MET A 111 -3.71 31.44 -9.02
N LEU A 112 -3.54 30.30 -8.35
CA LEU A 112 -4.32 29.09 -8.57
C LEU A 112 -5.53 28.97 -7.62
N ARG A 113 -5.87 30.05 -6.91
CA ARG A 113 -6.97 30.05 -5.95
C ARG A 113 -8.28 30.32 -6.70
N LEU A 114 -9.10 29.28 -6.86
CA LEU A 114 -10.48 29.35 -7.33
C LEU A 114 -11.41 29.83 -6.21
#